data_AF-A0A8S9SBD3-F1
#
_entry.id   AF-A0A8S9SBD3-F1
#
_cell.length_a   1.000
_cell.length_b   1.000
_cell.length_c   1.000
_cell.angle_alpha   90.00
_cell.angle_beta   90.00
_cell.angle_gamma   90.00
#
_symmetry.space_group_name_H-M   'P 1'
#
loop_
_entity.id
_entity.type
_entity.pdbx_description
1 polymer ?
#
loop_
_entity_poly.entity_id
_entity_poly.type
_entity_poly.pdbx_seq_one_letter_code
_entity_poly.pdbx_strand_id
1 'polypeptide(L)'
;MRNTRITSIWFETDCSDLVDMTINPVDWPTFAAEIEVFQRLHEDFEDVNLSHIPRSRNDREDALAKEERNKEYIFSHIDQTRPDRGVLRRIGSSDHHLI
;
A
#
# COMPACT_ATOMS: atom_id res chain seq x y z
N MET A 1 31.39 5.65 13.15
CA MET A 1 30.07 5.56 12.47
C MET A 1 30.34 5.10 11.06
N ARG A 2 29.94 3.88 10.67
CA ARG A 2 30.31 3.30 9.37
C ARG A 2 29.59 4.08 8.27
N ASN A 3 30.34 4.86 7.49
CA ASN A 3 29.88 5.48 6.25
C ASN A 3 29.87 4.39 5.18
N THR A 4 28.95 3.43 5.29
CA THR A 4 28.69 2.48 4.20
C THR A 4 27.79 3.21 3.21
N ARG A 5 28.39 3.86 2.21
CA ARG A 5 27.65 4.29 1.03
C ARG A 5 27.16 3.02 0.36
N ILE A 6 25.87 2.76 0.41
CA ILE A 6 25.26 1.71 -0.41
C ILE A 6 25.27 2.27 -1.82
N THR A 7 26.09 1.68 -2.69
CA THR A 7 26.24 2.12 -4.09
C THR A 7 25.29 1.36 -5.01
N SER A 8 24.97 0.12 -4.66
CA SER A 8 24.11 -0.76 -5.46
C SER A 8 23.00 -1.36 -4.60
N ILE A 9 21.77 -1.39 -5.11
CA ILE A 9 20.60 -1.92 -4.41
C ILE A 9 19.74 -2.78 -5.34
N TRP A 10 19.24 -3.89 -4.80
CA TRP A 10 18.37 -4.84 -5.50
C TRP A 10 17.07 -4.95 -4.72
N PHE A 11 16.00 -4.49 -5.35
CA PHE A 11 14.65 -4.62 -4.85
C PHE A 11 13.99 -5.85 -5.47
N GLU A 12 13.27 -6.61 -4.64
CA GLU A 12 12.47 -7.74 -5.06
C GLU A 12 11.01 -7.46 -4.69
N THR A 13 10.09 -7.72 -5.61
CA THR A 13 8.65 -7.55 -5.39
C THR A 13 7.88 -8.71 -5.98
N ASP A 14 6.78 -9.11 -5.34
CA ASP A 14 5.84 -10.09 -5.92
C ASP A 14 4.73 -9.42 -6.76
N CYS A 15 4.78 -8.10 -6.92
CA CYS A 15 3.88 -7.37 -7.80
C CYS A 15 4.54 -7.15 -9.16
N SER A 16 4.11 -7.90 -10.19
CA SER A 16 4.59 -7.73 -11.57
C SER A 16 4.33 -6.32 -12.10
N ASP A 17 3.18 -5.74 -11.76
CA ASP A 17 2.77 -4.42 -12.24
C ASP A 17 3.76 -3.34 -11.81
N LEU A 18 4.36 -3.46 -10.60
CA LEU A 18 5.40 -2.53 -10.16
C LEU A 18 6.66 -2.62 -11.02
N VAL A 19 7.04 -3.82 -11.46
CA VAL A 19 8.17 -3.99 -12.39
C VAL A 19 7.81 -3.36 -13.73
N ASP A 20 6.61 -3.63 -14.25
CA ASP A 20 6.15 -3.08 -15.54
C ASP A 20 6.04 -1.55 -15.52
N MET A 21 5.65 -0.94 -14.40
CA MET A 21 5.64 0.52 -14.22
C MET A 21 7.03 1.13 -14.38
N THR A 22 8.10 0.41 -14.00
CA THR A 22 9.48 0.91 -14.15
C THR A 22 10.01 0.75 -15.57
N ILE A 23 9.53 -0.27 -16.30
CA ILE A 23 9.92 -0.53 -17.69
C ILE A 23 9.12 0.35 -18.67
N ASN A 24 7.81 0.48 -18.46
CA ASN A 24 6.87 1.17 -19.35
C ASN A 24 6.04 2.22 -18.58
N PRO A 25 6.67 3.27 -18.02
CA PRO A 25 5.97 4.22 -17.14
C PRO A 25 4.84 4.99 -17.82
N VAL A 26 4.90 5.14 -19.15
CA VAL A 26 3.89 5.87 -19.95
C VAL A 26 2.54 5.14 -19.97
N ASP A 27 2.55 3.81 -19.82
CA ASP A 27 1.32 3.00 -19.79
C ASP A 27 0.57 3.10 -18.45
N TRP A 28 1.20 3.73 -17.44
CA TRP A 28 0.68 3.84 -16.07
C TRP A 28 0.52 5.30 -15.62
N PRO A 29 -0.23 6.15 -16.36
CA PRO A 29 -0.31 7.59 -16.10
C PRO A 29 -0.92 7.94 -14.74
N THR A 30 -1.76 7.06 -14.18
CA THR A 30 -2.33 7.23 -12.84
C THR A 30 -1.26 7.24 -11.74
N PHE A 31 -0.12 6.57 -11.97
CA PHE A 31 0.99 6.44 -11.01
C PHE A 31 2.17 7.35 -11.36
N ALA A 32 1.98 8.37 -12.22
CA ALA A 32 3.07 9.19 -12.72
C ALA A 32 3.88 9.88 -11.61
N ALA A 33 3.21 10.32 -10.54
CA ALA A 33 3.88 10.97 -9.42
C ALA A 33 4.76 10.00 -8.62
N GLU A 34 4.26 8.79 -8.36
CA GLU A 34 4.97 7.74 -7.65
C GLU A 34 6.17 7.23 -8.47
N ILE A 35 5.99 7.08 -9.78
CA ILE A 35 7.04 6.71 -10.72
C ILE A 35 8.13 7.79 -10.75
N GLU A 36 7.77 9.08 -10.78
CA GLU A 36 8.74 10.18 -10.74
C GLU A 36 9.56 10.17 -9.44
N VAL A 37 8.91 9.96 -8.29
CA VAL A 37 9.60 9.82 -7.00
C VAL A 37 10.54 8.63 -7.01
N PHE A 38 10.11 7.49 -7.54
CA PHE A 38 10.93 6.30 -7.67
C PHE A 38 12.17 6.54 -8.56
N GLN A 39 12.01 7.24 -9.68
CA GLN A 39 13.11 7.60 -10.58
C GLN A 39 14.12 8.54 -9.90
N ARG A 40 13.65 9.53 -9.14
CA ARG A 40 14.54 10.42 -8.38
C ARG A 40 15.33 9.65 -7.32
N LEU A 41 14.69 8.72 -6.62
CA LEU A 41 15.38 7.84 -5.66
C LEU A 41 16.42 6.95 -6.35
N HIS A 42 16.17 6.54 -7.59
CA HIS A 42 17.14 5.78 -8.40
C HIS A 42 18.42 6.59 -8.67
N GLU A 43 18.32 7.91 -8.89
CA GLU A 43 19.47 8.79 -9.16
C GLU A 43 20.45 8.89 -7.98
N ASP A 44 20.02 8.53 -6.76
CA ASP A 44 20.86 8.55 -5.55
C ASP A 44 21.82 7.33 -5.46
N PHE A 45 21.70 6.35 -6.36
CA PHE A 45 22.49 5.12 -6.36
C PHE A 45 23.21 4.89 -7.71
N GLU A 46 24.32 4.17 -7.69
CA GLU A 46 25.08 3.83 -8.91
C GLU A 46 24.37 2.71 -9.69
N ASP A 47 23.86 1.70 -8.99
CA ASP A 47 23.09 0.61 -9.60
C ASP A 47 21.81 0.34 -8.81
N VAL A 48 20.69 0.33 -9.51
CA VAL A 48 19.42 -0.06 -8.92
C VAL A 48 18.71 -1.06 -9.83
N ASN A 49 18.20 -2.12 -9.22
CA ASN A 49 17.39 -3.10 -9.92
C ASN A 49 16.09 -3.36 -9.14
N LEU A 50 14.99 -3.55 -9.87
CA LEU A 50 13.73 -4.04 -9.34
C LEU A 50 13.34 -5.29 -10.13
N SER A 51 13.14 -6.40 -9.42
CA SER A 51 12.83 -7.68 -10.04
C SER A 51 11.61 -8.35 -9.42
N HIS A 52 10.92 -9.15 -10.23
CA HIS A 52 9.78 -9.93 -9.78
C HIS A 52 10.22 -11.23 -9.10
N ILE A 53 9.62 -11.54 -7.96
CA ILE A 53 9.74 -12.84 -7.28
C ILE A 53 8.36 -13.47 -7.04
N PRO A 54 8.24 -14.81 -7.01
CA PRO A 54 7.00 -15.45 -6.58
C PRO A 54 6.56 -14.99 -5.19
N ARG A 55 5.25 -14.85 -4.98
CA ARG A 55 4.67 -14.44 -3.69
C ARG A 55 5.11 -15.30 -2.51
N SER A 56 5.31 -16.60 -2.74
CA SER A 56 5.84 -17.54 -1.73
C SER A 56 7.31 -17.29 -1.34
N ARG A 57 7.99 -16.33 -1.97
CA ARG A 57 9.32 -15.86 -1.61
C ARG A 57 9.30 -14.47 -0.99
N ASN A 58 8.15 -13.80 -0.95
CA ASN A 58 7.95 -12.48 -0.36
C ASN A 58 7.17 -12.52 0.97
N ASP A 59 7.19 -13.68 1.67
CA ASP A 59 6.34 -13.94 2.84
C ASP A 59 6.52 -12.91 3.96
N ARG A 60 7.75 -12.41 4.15
CA ARG A 60 8.06 -11.43 5.21
C ARG A 60 7.37 -10.09 4.95
N GLU A 61 7.50 -9.55 3.73
CA GLU A 61 6.86 -8.28 3.38
C GLU A 61 5.34 -8.43 3.34
N ASP A 62 4.81 -9.57 2.86
CA ASP A 62 3.36 -9.83 2.89
C ASP A 62 2.81 -9.91 4.32
N ALA A 63 3.53 -10.56 5.24
CA ALA A 63 3.16 -10.61 6.64
C ALA A 63 3.11 -9.20 7.27
N LEU A 64 4.13 -8.38 7.01
CA LEU A 64 4.17 -6.99 7.48
C LEU A 64 3.02 -6.15 6.91
N ALA A 65 2.78 -6.24 5.60
CA ALA A 65 1.68 -5.53 4.96
C ALA A 65 0.30 -5.99 5.48
N LYS A 66 0.12 -7.28 5.76
CA LYS A 66 -1.10 -7.81 6.41
C LYS A 66 -1.25 -7.28 7.83
N GLU A 67 -0.18 -7.27 8.61
CA GLU A 67 -0.21 -6.76 9.99
C GLU A 67 -0.64 -5.30 10.02
N GLU A 68 -0.08 -4.46 9.14
CA GLU A 68 -0.40 -3.03 9.10
C GLU A 68 -1.85 -2.75 8.69
N ARG A 69 -2.36 -3.47 7.68
CA ARG A 69 -3.78 -3.39 7.30
C ARG A 69 -4.71 -3.81 8.44
N ASN A 70 -4.32 -4.81 9.22
CA ASN A 70 -5.11 -5.28 10.34
C ASN A 70 -5.07 -4.33 11.54
N LYS A 71 -3.97 -3.57 11.72
CA LYS A 71 -3.89 -2.52 12.75
C LYS A 71 -4.82 -1.34 12.44
N GLU A 72 -5.03 -1.04 11.16
CA GLU A 72 -5.94 0.03 10.74
C GLU A 72 -7.43 -0.34 10.93
N TYR A 73 -7.74 -1.63 11.00
CA TYR A 73 -9.08 -2.17 11.23
C TYR A 73 -9.29 -2.65 12.68
N ILE A 74 -9.20 -1.74 13.67
CA ILE A 74 -9.72 -2.03 15.02
C ILE A 74 -11.24 -1.89 15.01
N PHE A 75 -11.96 -2.84 14.42
CA PHE A 75 -13.39 -2.98 14.67
C PHE A 75 -13.58 -3.76 15.99
N SER A 76 -13.89 -3.05 17.07
CA SER A 76 -14.15 -3.66 18.38
C SER A 76 -15.59 -4.18 18.54
N HIS A 77 -16.49 -3.87 17.59
CA HIS A 77 -17.89 -4.26 17.69
C HIS A 77 -18.51 -4.50 16.30
N ILE A 78 -18.70 -5.77 15.95
CA ILE A 78 -19.63 -6.17 14.90
C ILE A 78 -20.95 -6.47 15.59
N ASP A 79 -21.89 -5.53 15.55
CA ASP A 79 -23.25 -5.78 16.02
C ASP A 79 -23.92 -6.79 15.06
N GLN A 80 -24.03 -8.04 15.51
CA GLN A 80 -24.71 -9.10 14.78
C GLN A 80 -26.24 -9.03 14.93
N THR A 81 -26.80 -8.01 15.59
CA THR A 81 -28.24 -7.86 15.76
C THR A 81 -28.90 -7.04 14.64
N ARG A 82 -28.70 -7.45 13.38
CA ARG A 82 -29.61 -7.02 12.30
C ARG A 82 -30.22 -8.23 11.58
N PRO A 83 -31.49 -8.56 11.85
CA PRO A 83 -32.21 -9.43 10.96
C PRO A 83 -32.39 -8.67 9.64
N ASP A 84 -32.04 -9.36 8.56
CA ASP A 84 -32.38 -9.06 7.18
C ASP A 84 -33.68 -8.26 7.05
N ARG A 85 -33.55 -6.99 6.62
CA ARG A 85 -34.33 -6.37 5.54
C ARG A 85 -34.21 -4.84 5.58
N GLY A 86 -33.65 -4.30 4.50
CA GLY A 86 -34.20 -3.15 3.80
C GLY A 86 -34.01 -1.76 4.42
N VAL A 87 -33.52 -0.86 3.56
CA VAL A 87 -33.64 0.60 3.61
C VAL A 87 -32.53 1.33 4.39
N LEU A 88 -31.51 1.72 3.62
CA LEU A 88 -30.62 2.84 3.90
C LEU A 88 -31.46 4.11 4.12
N ARG A 89 -31.61 4.55 5.37
CA ARG A 89 -32.10 5.91 5.67
C ARG A 89 -30.98 6.76 6.24
N ARG A 90 -30.61 7.74 5.41
CA ARG A 90 -29.80 8.91 5.72
C ARG A 90 -30.50 9.72 6.82
N ILE A 91 -29.81 9.99 7.93
CA ILE A 91 -30.20 11.01 8.93
C ILE A 91 -28.85 11.58 9.38
N GLY A 92 -28.46 12.82 9.05
CA GLY A 92 -29.24 14.05 9.16
C GLY A 92 -29.02 14.60 10.56
N SER A 93 -28.11 15.57 10.66
CA SER A 93 -27.84 16.38 11.85
C SER A 93 -29.14 16.84 12.52
N SER A 94 -29.20 16.77 13.86
CA SER A 94 -29.50 17.93 14.68
C SER A 94 -29.37 17.63 16.17
N ASP A 95 -28.63 18.53 16.78
CA ASP A 95 -28.40 18.77 18.18
C ASP A 95 -29.65 19.11 19.01
N HIS A 96 -29.53 18.83 20.31
CA HIS A 96 -30.11 19.55 21.48
C HIS A 96 -31.44 19.10 22.14
N HIS A 97 -31.24 18.76 23.43
CA HIS A 97 -31.95 19.18 24.67
C HIS A 97 -33.25 18.52 25.15
N LEU A 98 -33.15 18.04 26.42
CA LEU A 98 -34.07 18.10 27.59
C LEU A 98 -35.47 17.45 27.42
N ILE A 99 -35.99 16.66 28.36
CA ILE A 99 -35.88 16.59 29.84
C ILE A 99 -35.83 15.14 30.28
#